data_AF-A0A2W5RHI7-F1
#
_entry.id   AF-A0A2W5RHI7-F1
#
_cell.length_a   1.000
_cell.length_b   1.000
_cell.length_c   1.000
_cell.angle_alpha   90.00
_cell.angle_beta   90.00
_cell.angle_gamma   90.00
#
_symmetry.space_group_name_H-M   'P 1'
#
loop_
_entity.id
_entity.type
_entity.pdbx_description
1 polymer ?
#
loop_
_entity_poly.entity_id
_entity_poly.type
_entity_poly.pdbx_seq_one_letter_code
_entity_poly.pdbx_strand_id
1 'polypeptide(L)'
;MISLYAILPLWLVAGFADWLCHRHAHIENDHGCQGIVIHLLMFAEVGLPLLAGIFLKVNALVLGLMVVCFFLHEATALWDMSYAVTAGDVSPIEQHVHSFLEMIPLMAILLLASMHWRQFLALWGLGRRWPVFRCSSRHSRSA
;
A
#
# COMPACT_ATOMS: atom_id res chain seq x y z
N MET A 1 -14.24 -10.98 0.02
CA MET A 1 -14.16 -10.36 1.37
C MET A 1 -12.98 -10.89 2.17
N ILE A 2 -12.59 -12.17 2.01
CA ILE A 2 -11.43 -12.76 2.70
C ILE A 2 -10.07 -12.16 2.28
N SER A 3 -9.92 -11.66 1.05
CA SER A 3 -8.61 -11.29 0.49
C SER A 3 -7.88 -10.18 1.26
N LEU A 4 -8.53 -9.06 1.60
CA LEU A 4 -7.84 -7.97 2.32
C LEU A 4 -7.53 -8.32 3.79
N TYR A 5 -8.33 -9.19 4.41
CA TYR A 5 -8.05 -9.69 5.76
C TYR A 5 -6.86 -10.64 5.80
N ALA A 6 -6.43 -11.20 4.67
CA ALA A 6 -5.18 -11.94 4.55
C ALA A 6 -4.01 -11.04 4.12
N ILE A 7 -4.27 -10.10 3.21
CA ILE A 7 -3.24 -9.21 2.68
C ILE A 7 -2.74 -8.21 3.72
N LEU A 8 -3.64 -7.60 4.50
CA LEU A 8 -3.23 -6.61 5.51
C LEU A 8 -2.29 -7.23 6.57
N PRO A 9 -2.59 -8.40 7.18
CA PRO A 9 -1.63 -9.05 8.08
C PRO A 9 -0.32 -9.43 7.40
N LEU A 10 -0.37 -9.92 6.16
CA LEU A 10 0.83 -10.28 5.41
C LEU A 10 1.74 -9.06 5.18
N TRP A 11 1.14 -7.92 4.81
CA TRP A 11 1.85 -6.65 4.66
C TRP A 11 2.46 -6.18 5.99
N LEU A 12 1.73 -6.28 7.10
CA LEU A 12 2.26 -5.95 8.44
C LEU A 12 3.44 -6.85 8.83
N VAL A 13 3.41 -8.14 8.51
CA VAL A 13 4.53 -9.07 8.74
C VAL A 13 5.74 -8.68 7.90
N ALA A 14 5.55 -8.31 6.63
CA ALA A 14 6.64 -7.81 5.78
C ALA A 14 7.24 -6.51 6.33
N GLY A 15 6.41 -5.57 6.79
CA GLY A 15 6.89 -4.32 7.42
C GLY A 15 7.63 -4.56 8.74
N PHE A 16 7.24 -5.58 9.50
CA PHE A 16 8.00 -5.98 10.68
C PHE A 16 9.35 -6.61 10.32
N ALA A 17 9.41 -7.41 9.25
CA ALA A 17 10.67 -7.98 8.75
C ALA A 17 11.63 -6.90 8.23
N ASP A 18 11.09 -5.89 7.56
CA ASP A 18 11.83 -4.69 7.13
C ASP A 18 12.43 -3.96 8.34
N TRP A 19 11.61 -3.67 9.35
CA TRP A 19 12.08 -3.07 10.61
C TRP A 19 13.20 -3.89 11.29
N LEU A 20 13.13 -5.22 11.27
CA LEU A 20 14.20 -6.07 11.80
C LEU A 20 15.51 -5.91 11.01
N CYS A 21 15.46 -5.73 9.68
CA CYS A 21 16.63 -5.45 8.85
C CYS A 21 17.26 -4.11 9.25
N HIS A 22 16.46 -3.05 9.35
CA HIS A 22 16.92 -1.73 9.79
C HIS A 22 17.54 -1.76 11.19
N ARG A 23 16.92 -2.50 12.11
CA ARG A 23 17.40 -2.64 13.49
C ARG A 23 18.73 -3.39 13.56
N HIS A 24 18.94 -4.37 12.68
CA HIS A 24 20.19 -5.12 12.58
C HIS A 24 21.32 -4.30 11.95
N ALA A 25 21.00 -3.50 10.94
CA ALA A 25 21.95 -2.62 10.26
C ALA A 25 22.27 -1.34 11.05
N HIS A 26 21.70 -1.14 12.25
CA HIS A 26 21.95 0.02 13.12
C HIS A 26 21.68 1.40 12.49
N ILE A 27 20.82 1.42 11.46
CA ILE A 27 20.48 2.60 10.65
C ILE A 27 19.79 3.70 11.49
N GLU A 28 19.24 3.35 12.66
CA GLU A 28 18.62 4.29 13.62
C GLU A 28 19.57 5.41 14.09
N ASN A 29 20.89 5.20 14.03
CA ASN A 29 21.87 6.20 14.47
C ASN A 29 22.31 7.18 13.36
N ASP A 30 22.20 6.77 12.08
CA ASP A 30 22.83 7.50 10.97
C ASP A 30 21.81 8.37 10.19
N HIS A 31 20.52 8.01 10.15
CA HIS A 31 19.50 8.72 9.37
C HIS A 31 18.54 9.62 10.18
N GLY A 32 18.67 9.63 11.51
CA GLY A 32 17.95 10.54 12.41
C GLY A 32 16.42 10.54 12.23
N CYS A 33 15.77 11.68 12.43
CA CYS A 33 14.31 11.82 12.32
C CYS A 33 13.76 11.64 10.89
N GLN A 34 14.60 11.80 9.85
CA GLN A 34 14.15 11.78 8.46
C GLN A 34 13.67 10.38 8.04
N GLY A 35 14.40 9.32 8.42
CA GLY A 35 14.03 7.93 8.13
C GLY A 35 12.69 7.53 8.76
N ILE A 36 12.41 8.01 9.98
CA ILE A 36 11.12 7.75 10.65
C ILE A 36 9.97 8.45 9.91
N VAL A 37 10.17 9.69 9.46
CA VAL A 37 9.12 10.47 8.77
C VAL A 37 8.77 9.84 7.42
N ILE A 38 9.77 9.45 6.63
CA ILE A 38 9.53 8.84 5.31
C ILE A 38 8.88 7.45 5.45
N HIS A 39 9.27 6.64 6.44
CA HIS A 39 8.60 5.35 6.72
C HIS A 39 7.16 5.54 7.20
N LEU A 40 6.86 6.54 8.03
CA LEU A 40 5.48 6.83 8.43
C LEU A 40 4.63 7.31 7.25
N LEU A 41 5.21 8.10 6.35
CA LEU A 41 4.54 8.51 5.11
C LEU A 41 4.22 7.29 4.23
N MET A 42 5.21 6.43 3.96
CA MET A 42 5.03 5.20 3.20
C MET A 42 3.99 4.26 3.84
N PHE A 43 4.02 4.12 5.16
CA PHE A 43 3.03 3.35 5.91
C PHE A 43 1.61 3.92 5.73
N ALA A 44 1.46 5.25 5.73
CA ALA A 44 0.16 5.89 5.50
C ALA A 44 -0.32 5.75 4.04
N GLU A 45 0.59 5.87 3.07
CA GLU A 45 0.30 5.72 1.64
C GLU A 45 -0.26 4.35 1.31
N VAL A 46 0.17 3.29 1.99
CA VAL A 46 -0.38 1.93 1.80
C VAL A 46 -1.51 1.62 2.77
N GLY A 47 -1.37 2.00 4.04
CA GLY A 47 -2.31 1.70 5.11
C GLY A 47 -3.68 2.33 4.88
N LEU A 48 -3.74 3.61 4.49
CA LEU A 48 -5.01 4.32 4.28
C LEU A 48 -5.87 3.69 3.16
N PRO A 49 -5.34 3.40 1.96
CA PRO A 49 -6.11 2.70 0.93
C PRO A 49 -6.55 1.29 1.30
N LEU A 50 -5.72 0.52 2.02
CA LEU A 50 -6.10 -0.82 2.50
C LEU A 50 -7.25 -0.73 3.52
N LEU A 51 -7.18 0.19 4.47
CA LEU A 51 -8.27 0.46 5.42
C LEU A 51 -9.53 0.92 4.69
N ALA A 52 -9.41 1.78 3.67
CA ALA A 52 -10.53 2.18 2.82
C ALA A 52 -11.16 0.96 2.11
N GLY A 53 -10.36 0.02 1.58
CA GLY A 53 -10.85 -1.21 0.97
C GLY A 53 -11.59 -2.16 1.95
N ILE A 54 -11.18 -2.16 3.22
CA ILE A 54 -11.80 -2.94 4.30
C ILE A 54 -13.11 -2.30 4.77
N PHE A 55 -13.10 -1.02 5.11
CA PHE A 55 -14.21 -0.33 5.77
C PHE A 55 -15.25 0.25 4.80
N LEU A 56 -14.83 0.65 3.60
CA LEU A 56 -15.72 1.23 2.59
C LEU A 56 -16.18 0.16 1.59
N LYS A 57 -17.26 0.49 0.89
CA LYS A 57 -17.65 -0.30 -0.29
C LYS A 57 -16.67 -0.02 -1.42
N VAL A 58 -16.02 -1.08 -1.91
CA VAL A 58 -15.10 -1.00 -3.05
C VAL A 58 -15.88 -0.56 -4.29
N ASN A 59 -15.64 0.67 -4.70
CA ASN A 59 -16.17 1.32 -5.90
C ASN A 59 -15.02 1.95 -6.68
N ALA A 60 -15.33 2.60 -7.80
CA ALA A 60 -14.34 3.28 -8.63
C ALA A 60 -13.47 4.29 -7.84
N LEU A 61 -14.05 4.99 -6.84
CA LEU A 61 -13.30 5.92 -5.98
C LEU A 61 -12.24 5.19 -5.16
N VAL A 62 -12.62 4.12 -4.46
CA VAL A 62 -11.71 3.35 -3.59
C VAL A 62 -10.60 2.70 -4.42
N LEU A 63 -10.95 2.10 -5.57
CA LEU A 63 -9.95 1.54 -6.47
C LEU A 63 -9.00 2.62 -7.02
N GLY A 64 -9.53 3.80 -7.37
CA GLY A 64 -8.71 4.92 -7.84
C GLY A 64 -7.76 5.43 -6.77
N LEU A 65 -8.25 5.58 -5.53
CA LEU A 65 -7.43 5.94 -4.38
C LEU A 65 -6.28 4.95 -4.18
N MET A 66 -6.56 3.65 -4.22
CA MET A 66 -5.53 2.61 -4.08
C MET A 66 -4.47 2.70 -5.18
N VAL A 67 -4.87 2.90 -6.44
CA VAL A 67 -3.92 3.05 -7.56
C VAL A 67 -3.06 4.31 -7.41
N VAL A 68 -3.66 5.45 -7.09
CA VAL A 68 -2.92 6.71 -6.92
C VAL A 68 -1.94 6.60 -5.76
N CYS A 69 -2.40 6.14 -4.61
CA CYS A 69 -1.54 5.98 -3.44
C CYS A 69 -0.43 4.94 -3.66
N PHE A 70 -0.67 3.88 -4.45
CA PHE A 70 0.37 2.94 -4.86
C PHE A 70 1.48 3.65 -5.65
N PHE A 71 1.15 4.44 -6.67
CA PHE A 71 2.20 5.15 -7.42
C PHE A 71 2.91 6.23 -6.60
N LEU A 72 2.21 6.87 -5.65
CA LEU A 72 2.86 7.78 -4.69
C LEU A 72 3.83 7.02 -3.79
N HIS A 73 3.43 5.85 -3.31
CA HIS A 73 4.28 4.96 -2.52
C HIS A 73 5.52 4.50 -3.28
N GLU A 74 5.37 4.09 -4.55
CA GLU A 74 6.53 3.72 -5.38
C GLU A 74 7.49 4.92 -5.56
N ALA A 75 6.96 6.13 -5.69
CA ALA A 75 7.79 7.33 -5.81
C ALA A 75 8.52 7.67 -4.50
N THR A 76 7.86 7.52 -3.35
CA THR A 76 8.48 7.73 -2.03
C THR A 76 9.50 6.64 -1.69
N ALA A 77 9.21 5.38 -2.02
CA ALA A 77 10.14 4.26 -1.90
C ALA A 77 11.37 4.46 -2.78
N LEU A 78 11.21 4.86 -4.04
CA LEU A 78 12.34 5.18 -4.92
C LEU A 78 13.19 6.35 -4.38
N TRP A 79 12.57 7.34 -3.74
CA TRP A 79 13.32 8.40 -3.09
C TRP A 79 14.12 7.85 -1.91
N ASP A 80 13.48 7.12 -0.99
CA ASP A 80 14.16 6.52 0.17
C ASP A 80 15.34 5.62 -0.26
N MET A 81 15.09 4.72 -1.22
CA MET A 81 16.10 3.86 -1.81
C MET A 81 17.23 4.62 -2.49
N SER A 82 16.93 5.74 -3.18
CA SER A 82 17.97 6.54 -3.82
C SER A 82 18.95 7.13 -2.80
N TYR A 83 18.44 7.51 -1.63
CA TYR A 83 19.25 8.03 -0.53
C TYR A 83 20.09 6.90 0.09
N ALA A 84 19.48 5.76 0.43
CA ALA A 84 20.18 4.63 1.03
C ALA A 84 21.28 4.04 0.12
N VAL A 85 21.03 3.97 -1.19
CA VAL A 85 22.04 3.51 -2.17
C VAL A 85 23.21 4.48 -2.25
N THR A 86 22.98 5.80 -2.19
CA THR A 86 24.08 6.77 -2.19
C THR A 86 24.92 6.74 -0.91
N ALA A 87 24.32 6.35 0.21
CA ALA A 87 25.02 6.15 1.49
C ALA A 87 25.82 4.83 1.54
N GLY A 88 25.41 3.82 0.74
CA GLY A 88 26.06 2.52 0.68
C GLY A 88 25.51 1.49 1.68
N ASP A 89 24.30 1.72 2.20
CA ASP A 89 23.79 1.04 3.40
C ASP A 89 22.81 -0.11 3.12
N VAL A 90 22.54 -0.45 1.85
CA VAL A 90 21.49 -1.42 1.49
C VAL A 90 22.05 -2.83 1.34
N SER A 91 21.57 -3.76 2.17
CA SER A 91 21.91 -5.19 2.03
C SER A 91 21.00 -5.93 1.03
N PRO A 92 21.45 -7.04 0.40
CA PRO A 92 20.62 -7.81 -0.53
C PRO A 92 19.33 -8.38 0.11
N ILE A 93 19.38 -8.73 1.40
CA ILE A 93 18.22 -9.28 2.12
C ILE A 93 17.19 -8.19 2.37
N GLU A 94 17.65 -7.02 2.80
CA GLU A 94 16.80 -5.84 3.01
C GLU A 94 16.09 -5.43 1.73
N GLN A 95 16.82 -5.37 0.61
CA GLN A 95 16.20 -5.11 -0.70
C GLN A 95 15.13 -6.14 -1.06
N HIS A 96 15.39 -7.42 -0.77
CA HIS A 96 14.44 -8.49 -1.09
C HIS A 96 13.17 -8.40 -0.23
N VAL A 97 13.31 -8.09 1.06
CA VAL A 97 12.17 -7.85 1.97
C VAL A 97 11.38 -6.63 1.53
N HIS A 98 12.06 -5.53 1.17
CA HIS A 98 11.43 -4.32 0.67
C HIS A 98 10.62 -4.56 -0.61
N SER A 99 11.18 -5.32 -1.56
CA SER A 99 10.43 -5.71 -2.78
C SER A 99 9.15 -6.50 -2.48
N PHE A 100 9.12 -7.33 -1.42
CA PHE A 100 7.84 -7.94 -1.00
C PHE A 100 6.86 -6.91 -0.46
N LEU A 101 7.36 -5.94 0.31
CA LEU A 101 6.55 -4.85 0.87
C LEU A 101 5.85 -4.05 -0.22
N GLU A 102 6.53 -3.77 -1.33
CA GLU A 102 6.00 -3.09 -2.53
C GLU A 102 4.98 -3.95 -3.32
N MET A 103 5.27 -5.24 -3.47
CA MET A 103 4.44 -6.14 -4.29
C MET A 103 3.10 -6.49 -3.64
N ILE A 104 3.02 -6.57 -2.31
CA ILE A 104 1.78 -6.95 -1.60
C ILE A 104 0.64 -5.94 -1.84
N PRO A 105 0.85 -4.61 -1.76
CA PRO A 105 -0.14 -3.59 -2.17
C PRO A 105 -0.60 -3.73 -3.62
N LEU A 106 0.33 -3.97 -4.56
CA LEU A 106 -0.03 -4.21 -5.96
C LEU A 106 -0.92 -5.45 -6.11
N MET A 107 -0.59 -6.54 -5.42
CA MET A 107 -1.42 -7.74 -5.39
C MET A 107 -2.83 -7.44 -4.86
N ALA A 108 -2.97 -6.60 -3.82
CA ALA A 108 -4.28 -6.17 -3.32
C ALA A 108 -5.09 -5.44 -4.39
N ILE A 109 -4.45 -4.51 -5.12
CA ILE A 109 -5.09 -3.76 -6.21
C ILE A 109 -5.55 -4.71 -7.31
N LEU A 110 -4.71 -5.63 -7.76
CA LEU A 110 -5.04 -6.59 -8.82
C LEU A 110 -6.18 -7.54 -8.41
N LEU A 111 -6.16 -8.03 -7.17
CA LEU A 111 -7.21 -8.87 -6.62
C LEU A 111 -8.55 -8.12 -6.49
N LEU A 112 -8.53 -6.87 -6.02
CA LEU A 112 -9.75 -6.07 -5.94
C LEU A 112 -10.25 -5.66 -7.33
N ALA A 113 -9.37 -5.31 -8.26
CA ALA A 113 -9.73 -4.94 -9.62
C ALA A 113 -10.39 -6.12 -10.35
N SER A 114 -9.86 -7.34 -10.21
CA SER A 114 -10.45 -8.55 -10.78
C SER A 114 -11.81 -8.89 -10.14
N MET A 115 -11.92 -8.86 -8.80
CA MET A 115 -13.18 -9.11 -8.10
C MET A 115 -14.25 -8.03 -8.37
N HIS A 116 -13.83 -6.79 -8.60
CA HIS A 116 -14.70 -5.64 -8.84
C HIS A 116 -14.55 -5.11 -10.26
N TRP A 117 -14.45 -6.01 -11.25
CA TRP A 117 -14.17 -5.68 -12.65
C TRP A 117 -15.02 -4.56 -13.24
N ARG A 118 -16.32 -4.53 -12.90
CA ARG A 118 -17.22 -3.46 -13.37
C ARG A 118 -16.87 -2.08 -12.80
N GLN A 119 -16.42 -2.01 -11.55
CA GLN A 119 -15.97 -0.76 -10.92
C GLN A 119 -14.59 -0.35 -11.46
N PHE A 120 -13.73 -1.33 -11.76
CA PHE A 120 -12.47 -1.10 -12.45
C PHE A 120 -12.68 -0.53 -13.86
N LEU A 121 -13.62 -1.04 -14.65
CA LEU A 121 -13.98 -0.44 -15.94
C LEU A 121 -14.56 0.98 -15.78
N ALA A 122 -15.33 1.21 -14.72
CA ALA A 122 -15.94 2.52 -14.46
C ALA A 122 -14.91 3.60 -14.11
N LEU A 123 -13.76 3.23 -13.52
CA LEU A 123 -12.61 4.12 -13.34
C LEU A 123 -12.15 4.76 -14.65
N TRP A 124 -12.21 4.00 -15.74
CA TRP A 124 -11.79 4.42 -17.08
C TRP A 124 -12.96 4.93 -17.94
N GLY A 125 -14.16 5.06 -17.37
CA GLY A 125 -15.36 5.47 -18.13
C GLY A 125 -15.92 4.40 -19.07
N LEU A 126 -15.42 3.15 -19.01
CA LEU A 126 -15.78 2.06 -19.93
C LEU A 126 -16.96 1.19 -19.45
N GLY A 127 -17.66 1.60 -18.38
CA GLY A 127 -18.75 0.85 -17.78
C GLY A 127 -20.15 1.22 -18.31
N ARG A 128 -21.04 0.24 -18.50
CA ARG A 128 -22.48 0.46 -18.82
C ARG A 128 -23.28 1.22 -17.74
N ARG A 129 -22.67 1.55 -16.60
CA ARG A 129 -23.25 2.36 -15.52
C ARG A 129 -22.22 3.39 -15.08
N TRP A 130 -22.71 4.59 -14.74
CA TRP A 130 -21.90 5.69 -14.23
C TRP A 130 -21.06 5.26 -13.01
N PRO A 131 -19.81 5.75 -12.88
CA PRO A 131 -18.99 5.50 -11.70
C PRO A 131 -19.69 6.02 -10.45
N VAL A 132 -19.76 5.18 -9.42
CA VAL A 132 -20.36 5.55 -8.13
C VAL A 132 -19.25 6.05 -7.22
N PHE A 133 -19.07 7.37 -7.17
CA PHE A 133 -18.16 8.04 -6.24
C PHE A 133 -18.90 8.40 -4.95
N ARG A 134 -19.21 7.38 -4.12
CA ARG A 134 -19.86 7.61 -2.83
C ARG A 134 -19.07 6.91 -1.72
N CYS A 135 -18.66 7.66 -0.71
CA CYS A 135 -18.19 7.09 0.53
C CYS A 135 -19.40 6.47 1.25
N SER A 136 -19.46 5.14 1.32
CA SER A 136 -20.49 4.43 2.07
C SER A 136 -19.83 3.30 2.84
N SER A 137 -20.14 3.21 4.14
CA SER A 137 -19.57 2.17 4.97
C SER A 137 -20.13 0.81 4.56
N ARG A 138 -19.29 -0.21 4.64
CA ARG A 138 -19.70 -1.58 4.35
C ARG A 138 -20.70 -2.10 5.40
N HIS A 139 -20.60 -1.62 6.64
CA HIS A 139 -21.37 -2.09 7.79
C HIS A 139 -22.74 -1.42 7.99
N SER A 140 -23.13 -0.42 7.18
CA SER A 140 -24.43 0.28 7.33
C SER A 140 -25.64 -0.48 6.77
N ARG A 141 -25.59 -1.82 6.66
CA ARG A 141 -26.74 -2.65 6.26
C ARG A 141 -26.97 -3.73 7.30
N SER A 142 -27.45 -3.29 8.45
CA SER A 142 -28.04 -4.12 9.51
C SER A 142 -28.99 -3.25 10.33
N ALA A 143 -29.99 -2.66 9.65
CA ALA A 143 -31.18 -2.06 10.24
C ALA A 143 -32.26 -2.04 9.15
#